data_AF-A0A7R8QG69-F1
#
_entry.id   AF-A0A7R8QG69-F1
#
_cell.length_a   1.000
_cell.length_b   1.000
_cell.length_c   1.000
_cell.angle_alpha   90.00
_cell.angle_beta   90.00
_cell.angle_gamma   90.00
#
_symmetry.space_group_name_H-M   'P 1'
#
loop_
_entity.id
_entity.type
_entity.pdbx_description
1 polymer ?
#
loop_
_entity_poly.entity_id
_entity_poly.type
_entity_poly.pdbx_seq_one_letter_code
_entity_poly.pdbx_strand_id
1 'polypeptide(L)'
;MRTISLTTWVALGLAMAGLVALGWLWRRHGQRVVVFLNEVVGELKKCSWPWEPQEKGARRYRELIDSTVVVAISSVLLAAVVTLADFLLVKVVGFLTRLQL
;
A
#
# COMPACT_ATOMS: atom_id res chain seq x y z
N MET A 1 15.05 -58.16 7.06
CA MET A 1 13.79 -57.41 6.82
C MET A 1 13.50 -56.55 8.05
N ARG A 2 13.15 -55.25 7.91
CA ARG A 2 12.69 -54.44 9.06
C ARG A 2 11.18 -54.66 9.23
N THR A 3 10.76 -55.15 10.39
CA THR A 3 9.34 -55.23 10.77
C THR A 3 8.83 -53.84 11.16
N ILE A 4 7.60 -53.50 10.78
CA ILE A 4 6.98 -52.23 11.16
C ILE A 4 6.37 -52.40 12.56
N SER A 5 6.99 -51.79 13.57
CA SER A 5 6.53 -51.85 14.96
C SER A 5 5.21 -51.09 15.17
N LEU A 6 4.43 -51.52 16.17
CA LEU A 6 3.16 -50.88 16.58
C LEU A 6 3.32 -49.38 16.84
N THR A 7 4.46 -48.99 17.42
CA THR A 7 4.85 -47.59 17.68
C THR A 7 4.86 -46.71 16.43
N THR A 8 5.25 -47.25 15.27
CA THR A 8 5.33 -46.50 14.00
C THR A 8 3.93 -46.19 13.46
N TRP A 9 2.99 -47.13 13.63
CA TRP A 9 1.59 -46.93 13.27
C TRP A 9 0.90 -45.90 14.19
N VAL A 10 1.18 -45.95 15.50
CA VAL A 10 0.68 -44.95 16.45
C VAL A 10 1.23 -43.55 16.14
N ALA A 11 2.53 -43.44 15.82
CA ALA A 11 3.15 -42.18 15.42
C ALA A 11 2.54 -41.59 14.14
N LEU A 12 2.29 -42.42 13.12
CA LEU A 12 1.59 -42.02 11.90
C LEU A 12 0.16 -41.56 12.17
N GLY A 13 -0.58 -42.28 13.02
CA GLY A 13 -1.94 -41.90 13.41
C GLY A 13 -2.01 -40.54 14.11
N LEU A 14 -1.10 -40.28 15.05
CA LEU A 14 -0.99 -38.98 15.74
C LEU A 14 -0.56 -37.85 14.81
N ALA A 15 0.38 -38.10 13.89
CA ALA A 15 0.80 -37.12 12.89
C ALA A 15 -0.35 -36.74 11.94
N MET A 16 -1.10 -37.73 11.44
CA MET A 16 -2.28 -37.50 10.60
C MET A 16 -3.39 -36.75 11.35
N ALA A 17 -3.66 -37.11 12.61
CA ALA A 17 -4.62 -36.40 13.44
C ALA A 17 -4.21 -34.93 13.68
N GLY A 18 -2.91 -34.67 13.92
CA GLY A 18 -2.36 -33.33 14.05
C GLY A 18 -2.51 -32.49 12.78
N LEU A 19 -2.22 -33.06 11.61
CA LEU A 19 -2.42 -32.39 10.30
C LEU A 19 -3.90 -32.08 10.03
N VAL A 20 -4.82 -32.99 10.35
CA VAL A 20 -6.26 -32.78 10.21
C VAL A 20 -6.76 -31.69 11.19
N ALA A 21 -6.29 -31.69 12.44
CA ALA A 21 -6.63 -30.67 13.43
C ALA A 21 -6.12 -29.28 13.02
N LEU A 22 -4.87 -29.18 12.53
CA LEU A 22 -4.30 -27.95 11.99
C LEU A 22 -5.07 -27.45 10.76
N GLY A 23 -5.42 -28.34 9.83
CA GLY A 23 -6.23 -28.01 8.65
C GLY A 23 -7.64 -27.53 9.00
N TRP A 24 -8.28 -28.13 10.00
CA TRP A 24 -9.59 -27.71 10.52
C TRP A 24 -9.52 -26.34 11.21
N LEU A 25 -8.50 -26.13 12.05
CA LEU A 25 -8.23 -24.85 12.72
C LEU A 25 -7.98 -23.73 11.68
N TRP A 26 -7.09 -23.99 10.72
CA TRP A 26 -6.81 -23.07 9.61
C TRP A 26 -8.08 -22.72 8.84
N ARG A 27 -8.90 -23.71 8.47
CA ARG A 27 -10.17 -23.50 7.75
C ARG A 27 -11.15 -22.64 8.57
N ARG A 28 -11.20 -22.83 9.90
CA ARG A 28 -12.06 -22.04 10.80
C ARG A 28 -11.64 -20.58 10.94
N HIS A 29 -10.33 -20.27 10.89
CA HIS A 29 -9.84 -18.89 10.93
C HIS A 29 -9.86 -18.22 9.53
N GLY A 30 -9.50 -18.97 8.48
CA GLY A 30 -9.40 -18.47 7.11
C GLY A 30 -10.73 -17.99 6.50
N GLN A 31 -11.87 -18.51 6.96
CA GLN A 31 -13.19 -18.05 6.50
C GLN A 31 -13.40 -16.53 6.64
N ARG A 32 -12.88 -15.90 7.70
CA ARG A 32 -12.98 -14.44 7.89
C ARG A 32 -12.20 -13.67 6.81
N VAL A 33 -11.03 -14.18 6.43
CA VAL A 33 -10.18 -13.60 5.40
C VAL A 33 -10.85 -13.71 4.02
N VAL A 34 -11.49 -14.84 3.72
CA VAL A 34 -12.22 -15.04 2.46
C VAL A 34 -13.44 -14.10 2.36
N VAL A 35 -14.19 -13.89 3.45
CA VAL A 35 -15.29 -12.93 3.50
C VAL A 35 -14.78 -11.50 3.26
N PHE A 36 -13.77 -11.07 4.02
CA PHE A 36 -13.16 -9.74 3.86
C PHE A 36 -12.61 -9.50 2.45
N LEU A 37 -11.94 -10.48 1.84
CA LEU A 37 -11.44 -10.36 0.47
C LEU A 37 -12.58 -10.25 -0.57
N ASN A 38 -13.70 -10.95 -0.36
CA ASN A 38 -14.88 -10.80 -1.23
C ASN A 38 -15.54 -9.43 -1.07
N GLU A 39 -15.60 -8.89 0.14
CA GLU A 39 -16.09 -7.53 0.43
C GLU A 39 -15.18 -6.47 -0.23
N VAL A 40 -13.85 -6.57 -0.04
CA VAL A 40 -12.87 -5.68 -0.69
C VAL A 40 -12.95 -5.76 -2.22
N VAL A 41 -13.11 -6.95 -2.80
CA VAL A 41 -13.34 -7.10 -4.25
C VAL A 41 -14.71 -6.54 -4.68
N GLY A 42 -15.71 -6.54 -3.79
CA GLY A 42 -16.99 -5.89 -4.01
C GLY A 42 -16.89 -4.36 -4.06
N GLU A 43 -16.15 -3.75 -3.14
CA GLU A 43 -15.91 -2.31 -3.11
C GLU A 43 -14.98 -1.85 -4.25
N LEU A 44 -13.89 -2.58 -4.53
CA LEU A 44 -12.96 -2.29 -5.63
C LEU A 44 -13.65 -2.28 -7.01
N LYS A 45 -14.76 -3.01 -7.19
CA LYS A 45 -15.58 -2.96 -8.41
C LYS A 45 -16.42 -1.70 -8.55
N LYS A 46 -16.65 -0.95 -7.46
CA LYS A 46 -17.34 0.35 -7.47
C LYS A 46 -16.37 1.50 -7.74
N CYS A 47 -15.09 1.32 -7.44
CA CYS A 47 -14.05 2.30 -7.75
C CYS A 47 -13.90 2.48 -9.27
N SER A 48 -14.17 3.68 -9.76
CA SER A 48 -13.72 4.11 -11.09
C SER A 48 -12.19 4.10 -11.12
N TRP A 49 -11.59 3.15 -11.83
CA TRP A 49 -10.15 3.18 -12.09
C TRP A 49 -9.85 4.31 -13.09
N PRO A 50 -8.88 5.20 -12.83
CA PRO A 50 -8.67 6.43 -13.60
C PRO A 50 -8.00 6.19 -14.98
N TRP A 51 -8.26 5.04 -15.62
CA TRP A 51 -7.70 4.70 -16.92
C TRP A 51 -8.77 4.25 -17.92
N GLU A 52 -8.97 5.03 -18.98
CA GLU A 52 -9.96 4.73 -20.00
C GLU A 52 -9.52 3.53 -20.86
N PRO A 53 -10.23 2.37 -20.85
CA PRO A 53 -9.81 1.19 -21.60
C PRO A 53 -10.06 1.32 -23.12
N GLN A 54 -10.80 2.34 -23.55
CA GLN A 54 -11.13 2.59 -24.96
C GLN A 54 -10.01 3.36 -25.68
N GLU A 55 -9.29 4.24 -24.98
CA GLU A 55 -8.19 5.02 -25.56
C GLU A 55 -6.84 4.27 -25.50
N LYS A 56 -5.93 4.65 -26.42
CA LYS A 56 -4.61 4.05 -26.57
C LYS A 56 -3.50 5.07 -26.30
N GLY A 57 -2.35 4.59 -25.83
CA GLY A 57 -1.19 5.44 -25.52
C GLY A 57 -1.43 6.34 -24.31
N ALA A 58 -0.83 7.54 -24.32
CA ALA A 58 -0.82 8.44 -23.16
C ALA A 58 -2.21 8.93 -22.73
N ARG A 59 -3.17 9.09 -23.67
CA ARG A 59 -4.49 9.63 -23.35
C ARG A 59 -5.31 8.75 -22.40
N ARG A 60 -5.11 7.43 -22.44
CA ARG A 60 -5.70 6.46 -21.49
C ARG A 60 -5.51 6.86 -20.03
N TYR A 61 -4.45 7.60 -19.69
CA TYR A 61 -4.12 8.00 -18.31
C TYR A 61 -4.41 9.49 -18.05
N ARG A 62 -5.24 10.14 -18.86
CA ARG A 62 -5.52 11.58 -18.81
C ARG A 62 -5.91 12.07 -17.42
N GLU A 63 -6.79 11.35 -16.71
CA GLU A 63 -7.23 11.73 -15.36
C GLU A 63 -6.10 11.72 -14.33
N LEU A 64 -5.18 10.73 -14.38
CA LEU A 64 -3.99 10.72 -13.51
C LEU A 64 -3.03 11.85 -13.87
N ILE A 65 -2.82 12.08 -15.18
CA ILE A 65 -1.90 13.11 -15.67
C ILE A 65 -2.38 14.49 -15.23
N ASP A 66 -3.65 14.82 -15.44
CA ASP A 66 -4.25 16.10 -15.06
C ASP A 66 -4.17 16.33 -13.54
N SER A 67 -4.59 15.33 -12.75
CA SER A 67 -4.47 15.35 -11.28
C SER A 67 -3.03 15.57 -10.80
N THR A 68 -2.07 14.89 -11.43
CA THR A 68 -0.65 14.97 -11.07
C THR A 68 -0.03 16.30 -11.50
N VAL A 69 -0.42 16.85 -12.64
CA VAL A 69 0.04 18.15 -13.15
C VAL A 69 -0.43 19.28 -12.25
N VAL A 70 -1.68 19.27 -11.79
CA VAL A 70 -2.18 20.27 -10.82
C VAL A 70 -1.39 20.22 -9.51
N VAL A 71 -1.13 19.03 -8.97
CA VAL A 71 -0.32 18.87 -7.74
C VAL A 71 1.12 19.36 -7.97
N ALA A 72 1.75 19.00 -9.09
CA ALA A 72 3.11 19.42 -9.42
C ALA A 72 3.23 20.96 -9.55
N ILE A 73 2.30 21.60 -10.26
CA ILE A 73 2.25 23.08 -10.39
C ILE A 73 2.07 23.73 -9.02
N SER A 74 1.15 23.20 -8.19
CA SER A 74 0.91 23.71 -6.83
C SER A 74 2.15 23.58 -5.94
N SER A 75 2.88 22.46 -6.03
CA SER A 75 4.14 22.25 -5.29
C SER A 75 5.24 23.21 -5.73
N VAL A 76 5.39 23.47 -7.04
CA VAL A 76 6.38 24.42 -7.57
C VAL A 76 6.05 25.87 -7.17
N LEU A 77 4.78 26.26 -7.22
CA LEU A 77 4.33 27.59 -6.78
C LEU A 77 4.57 27.80 -5.28
N LEU A 78 4.26 26.81 -4.44
CA LEU A 78 4.52 26.85 -3.01
C LEU A 78 6.02 26.94 -2.72
N ALA A 79 6.85 26.12 -3.37
CA ALA A 79 8.30 26.15 -3.22
C ALA A 79 8.90 27.51 -3.62
N ALA A 80 8.40 28.15 -4.67
CA ALA A 80 8.82 29.48 -5.09
C ALA A 80 8.49 30.55 -4.03
N VAL A 81 7.27 30.53 -3.47
CA VAL A 81 6.86 31.48 -2.41
C VAL A 81 7.69 31.30 -1.15
N VAL A 82 7.91 30.06 -0.70
CA VAL A 82 8.75 29.76 0.48
C VAL A 82 10.19 30.23 0.25
N THR A 83 10.80 29.88 -0.89
CA THR A 83 12.18 30.27 -1.22
C THR A 83 12.36 31.80 -1.29
N LEU A 84 11.37 32.53 -1.81
CA LEU A 84 11.38 34.00 -1.84
C LEU A 84 11.25 34.61 -0.44
N ALA A 85 10.39 34.04 0.42
CA ALA A 85 10.24 34.47 1.80
C ALA A 85 11.53 34.23 2.61
N ASP A 86 12.14 33.05 2.49
CA ASP A 86 13.41 32.69 3.13
C ASP A 86 14.55 33.61 2.67
N PHE A 87 14.66 33.86 1.35
CA PHE A 87 15.65 34.79 0.80
C PHE A 87 15.47 36.21 1.36
N LEU A 88 14.24 36.72 1.39
CA LEU A 88 13.92 38.04 1.93
C LEU A 88 14.24 38.11 3.44
N LEU A 89 13.88 37.09 4.21
CA LEU A 89 14.18 36.99 5.64
C LEU A 89 15.70 37.00 5.88
N VAL A 90 16.48 36.19 5.16
CA VAL A 90 17.95 36.17 5.27
C VAL A 90 18.56 37.53 4.91
N LYS A 91 18.00 38.26 3.93
CA LYS A 91 18.45 39.62 3.59
C LYS A 91 18.09 40.65 4.65
N VAL A 92 16.88 40.61 5.21
CA VAL A 92 16.42 41.54 6.26
C VAL A 92 17.17 41.30 7.57
N VAL A 93 17.26 40.05 8.03
CA VAL A 93 18.05 39.70 9.24
C VAL A 93 19.52 40.02 9.02
N GLY A 94 20.11 39.63 7.89
CA GLY A 94 21.50 39.94 7.55
C GLY A 94 21.81 41.44 7.39
N PHE A 95 20.79 42.28 7.18
CA PHE A 95 20.90 43.74 7.22
C PHE A 95 20.83 44.25 8.67
N LEU A 96 19.83 43.82 9.45
CA LEU A 96 19.65 44.22 10.86
C LEU A 96 20.86 43.85 11.73
N THR A 97 21.40 42.64 11.58
CA THR A 97 22.62 42.17 12.28
C THR A 97 23.91 42.86 11.79
N ARG A 98 23.82 43.74 10.77
CA ARG A 98 24.92 44.64 10.34
C ARG A 98 24.64 46.13 10.62
N LEU A 99 23.46 46.45 11.15
CA LEU A 99 23.02 47.80 11.47
C LEU A 99 22.99 48.08 12.98
N GLN A 100 23.06 47.03 13.80
CA GLN A 100 23.20 47.11 15.25
C GLN A 100 24.51 46.42 15.67
N LEU A 101 25.47 47.23 16.15
CA LEU A 101 26.87 46.91 16.51
C LEU A 101 27.78 46.58 15.31
#